data_AF-A0A6M0CC73-F1
#
_entry.id   AF-A0A6M0CC73-F1
#
_cell.length_a   1.000
_cell.length_b   1.000
_cell.length_c   1.000
_cell.angle_alpha   90.00
_cell.angle_beta   90.00
_cell.angle_gamma   90.00
#
_symmetry.space_group_name_H-M   'P 1'
#
loop_
_entity.id
_entity.type
_entity.pdbx_description
1 polymer ?
#
loop_
_entity_poly.entity_id
_entity_poly.type
_entity_poly.pdbx_seq_one_letter_code
_entity_poly.pdbx_strand_id
1 'polypeptide(L)'
;MKILKLQTLRGPNYWSIRRHKLVVMRLDLEELNNKYTTEIPGFYKALIDVLPSLIEHYCSPGVRGGFLTRVKEGTLQGHVIEHVALELQRLAGMPVGFGRTRETATPGVFQVVIEYENEPAGRYAA
;
A
#
# COMPACT_ATOMS: atom_id res chain seq x y z
N MET A 1 9.96 -10.71 4.72
CA MET A 1 9.80 -9.27 4.45
C MET A 1 10.32 -8.46 5.64
N LYS A 2 10.96 -7.32 5.38
CA LYS A 2 11.54 -6.43 6.40
C LYS A 2 11.33 -4.96 6.08
N ILE A 3 10.87 -4.19 7.07
CA ILE A 3 10.83 -2.72 6.98
C ILE A 3 12.24 -2.20 7.25
N LEU A 4 12.88 -1.64 6.22
CA LEU A 4 14.24 -1.10 6.30
C LEU A 4 14.27 0.34 6.82
N LYS A 5 13.24 1.14 6.49
CA LYS A 5 13.14 2.55 6.89
C LYS A 5 11.70 3.05 6.80
N LEU A 6 11.30 3.87 7.76
CA LEU A 6 10.07 4.68 7.69
C LEU A 6 10.40 6.16 7.78
N GLN A 7 10.10 6.91 6.72
CA GLN A 7 10.33 8.35 6.64
C GLN A 7 9.01 9.10 6.50
N THR A 8 8.75 10.07 7.39
CA THR A 8 7.59 10.95 7.25
C THR A 8 7.96 12.22 6.48
N LEU A 9 7.11 12.59 5.52
CA LEU A 9 7.16 13.84 4.77
C LEU A 9 6.02 14.76 5.25
N ARG A 10 6.29 16.06 5.39
CA ARG A 10 5.36 17.07 5.94
C ARG A 10 5.18 18.30 5.02
N GLY A 11 5.65 18.21 3.78
CA GLY A 11 5.75 19.35 2.86
C GLY A 11 5.91 18.90 1.41
N PRO A 12 6.28 19.83 0.51
CA PRO A 12 6.58 19.53 -0.89
C PRO A 12 7.58 18.38 -1.00
N ASN A 13 7.31 17.46 -1.92
CA ASN A 13 8.09 16.24 -2.05
C ASN A 13 8.07 15.67 -3.48
N TYR A 14 8.91 14.67 -3.70
CA TYR A 14 9.09 14.00 -4.98
C TYR A 14 7.87 13.19 -5.45
N TRP A 15 7.08 12.62 -4.53
CA TRP A 15 6.04 11.63 -4.86
C TRP A 15 4.76 12.26 -5.37
N SER A 16 4.45 13.48 -4.95
CA SER A 16 3.27 14.19 -5.37
C SER A 16 3.44 15.69 -5.22
N ILE A 17 3.07 16.42 -6.27
CA ILE A 17 2.98 17.88 -6.24
C ILE A 17 1.75 18.39 -5.48
N ARG A 18 0.79 17.50 -5.12
CA ARG A 18 -0.46 17.87 -4.43
C ARG A 18 -0.57 17.31 -3.01
N ARG A 19 0.15 16.23 -2.70
CA ARG A 19 0.07 15.52 -1.41
C ARG A 19 1.36 15.71 -0.63
N HIS A 20 1.28 16.41 0.50
CA HIS A 20 2.46 16.81 1.29
C HIS A 20 2.70 15.94 2.53
N LYS A 21 1.66 15.27 3.02
CA LYS A 21 1.68 14.41 4.21
C LYS A 21 1.76 12.95 3.78
N LEU A 22 2.97 12.44 3.64
CA LEU A 22 3.22 11.07 3.19
C LEU A 22 4.15 10.32 4.15
N VAL A 23 3.90 9.03 4.37
CA VAL A 23 4.89 8.10 4.91
C VAL A 23 5.51 7.35 3.75
N VAL A 24 6.85 7.30 3.71
CA VAL A 24 7.63 6.54 2.74
C VAL A 24 8.29 5.39 3.47
N MET A 25 7.82 4.19 3.18
CA MET A 25 8.35 2.94 3.71
C MET A 25 9.30 2.31 2.69
N ARG A 26 10.55 2.11 3.10
CA ARG A 26 11.49 1.25 2.37
C ARG A 26 11.29 -0.18 2.85
N LEU A 27 10.78 -1.03 1.98
CA LEU A 27 10.35 -2.40 2.28
C LEU A 27 11.18 -3.38 1.47
N ASP A 28 11.88 -4.28 2.14
CA ASP A 28 12.49 -5.46 1.50
C ASP A 28 11.47 -6.60 1.51
N LEU A 29 11.03 -7.05 0.35
CA LEU A 29 10.08 -8.16 0.25
C LEU A 29 10.75 -9.52 0.53
N GLU A 30 12.08 -9.59 0.46
CA GLU A 30 12.85 -10.83 0.61
C GLU A 30 12.26 -11.92 -0.32
N GLU A 31 11.97 -13.11 0.21
CA GLU A 31 11.40 -14.23 -0.57
C GLU A 31 10.03 -13.93 -1.20
N LEU A 32 9.29 -12.95 -0.69
CA LEU A 32 7.97 -12.58 -1.23
C LEU A 32 8.09 -11.81 -2.55
N ASN A 33 9.26 -11.26 -2.88
CA ASN A 33 9.43 -10.54 -4.15
C ASN A 33 9.16 -11.41 -5.38
N ASN A 34 9.31 -12.73 -5.24
CA ASN A 34 9.10 -13.71 -6.30
C ASN A 34 7.73 -14.40 -6.22
N LYS A 35 6.79 -13.90 -5.41
CA LYS A 35 5.47 -14.51 -5.21
C LYS A 35 4.36 -13.50 -5.42
N TYR A 36 3.59 -13.67 -6.48
CA TYR A 36 2.36 -12.90 -6.68
C TYR A 36 1.27 -13.35 -5.70
N THR A 37 0.27 -12.50 -5.49
CA THR A 37 -0.91 -12.81 -4.67
C THR A 37 -1.66 -14.06 -5.12
N THR A 38 -1.58 -14.44 -6.39
CA THR A 38 -2.16 -15.67 -6.96
C THR A 38 -1.44 -16.94 -6.55
N GLU A 39 -0.16 -16.83 -6.16
CA GLU A 39 0.67 -17.96 -5.72
C GLU A 39 0.54 -18.23 -4.21
N ILE A 40 -0.20 -17.38 -3.50
CA ILE A 40 -0.49 -17.54 -2.07
C ILE A 40 -1.89 -18.15 -1.92
N PRO A 41 -2.02 -19.43 -1.54
CA PRO A 41 -3.31 -20.10 -1.47
C PRO A 41 -4.29 -19.38 -0.54
N GLY A 42 -5.50 -19.12 -1.04
CA GLY A 42 -6.58 -18.49 -0.26
C GLY A 42 -6.40 -16.99 0.01
N PHE A 43 -5.34 -16.35 -0.47
CA PHE A 43 -5.00 -14.96 -0.14
C PHE A 43 -6.13 -13.97 -0.45
N TYR A 44 -6.67 -14.04 -1.67
CA TYR A 44 -7.75 -13.14 -2.09
C TYR A 44 -8.97 -13.24 -1.16
N LYS A 45 -9.40 -14.47 -0.85
CA LYS A 45 -10.55 -14.71 0.02
C LYS A 45 -10.29 -14.20 1.43
N ALA A 46 -9.14 -14.55 2.01
CA ALA A 46 -8.78 -14.09 3.35
C ALA A 46 -8.72 -12.55 3.45
N LEU A 47 -8.19 -11.88 2.41
CA LEU A 47 -8.11 -10.42 2.38
C LEU A 47 -9.49 -9.75 2.39
N ILE A 48 -10.42 -10.23 1.57
CA ILE A 48 -11.78 -9.66 1.50
C ILE A 48 -12.63 -10.02 2.74
N ASP A 49 -12.36 -11.17 3.37
CA ASP A 49 -13.07 -11.58 4.59
C ASP A 49 -12.67 -10.68 5.77
N VAL A 50 -11.41 -10.24 5.83
CA VAL A 50 -10.90 -9.37 6.90
C VAL A 50 -11.15 -7.88 6.63
N LEU A 51 -10.99 -7.43 5.39
CA LEU A 51 -11.12 -6.02 4.98
C LEU A 51 -12.07 -5.88 3.77
N PRO A 52 -13.38 -6.12 3.95
CA PRO A 52 -14.36 -6.12 2.85
C PRO A 52 -14.47 -4.76 2.15
N SER A 53 -14.23 -3.66 2.87
CA SER A 53 -14.26 -2.28 2.38
C SER A 53 -13.13 -1.94 1.40
N LEU A 54 -12.13 -2.81 1.21
CA LEU A 54 -11.14 -2.69 0.12
C LEU A 54 -11.78 -2.69 -1.27
N ILE A 55 -13.03 -3.12 -1.39
CA ILE A 55 -13.82 -2.96 -2.63
C ILE A 55 -13.94 -1.47 -3.05
N GLU A 56 -13.84 -0.53 -2.12
CA GLU A 56 -13.88 0.90 -2.42
C GLU A 56 -12.55 1.42 -2.98
N HIS A 57 -11.49 0.62 -2.99
CA HIS A 57 -10.19 1.06 -3.47
C HIS A 57 -10.07 0.99 -4.99
N TYR A 58 -9.65 2.12 -5.56
CA TYR A 58 -9.34 2.30 -6.98
C TYR A 58 -7.85 2.04 -7.21
N CYS A 59 -7.49 1.59 -8.41
CA CYS A 59 -6.08 1.44 -8.84
C CYS A 59 -5.94 2.02 -10.26
N SER A 60 -4.92 1.62 -11.04
CA SER A 60 -4.70 2.07 -12.42
C SER A 60 -5.94 2.04 -13.34
N PRO A 61 -6.85 1.03 -13.25
CA PRO A 61 -8.06 1.02 -14.07
C PRO A 61 -9.07 2.14 -13.74
N GLY A 62 -8.94 2.83 -12.60
CA GLY A 62 -9.80 3.96 -12.25
C GLY A 62 -11.25 3.57 -11.92
N VAL A 63 -11.52 2.31 -11.60
CA VAL A 63 -12.86 1.82 -11.23
C VAL A 63 -12.91 1.31 -9.78
N ARG A 64 -14.09 1.35 -9.18
CA ARG A 64 -14.39 0.74 -7.87
C ARG A 64 -14.02 -0.75 -7.92
N GLY A 65 -13.34 -1.24 -6.90
CA GLY A 65 -12.84 -2.61 -6.84
C GLY A 65 -11.63 -2.89 -7.71
N GLY A 66 -11.09 -1.87 -8.40
CA GLY A 66 -9.93 -2.02 -9.29
C GLY A 66 -8.71 -2.59 -8.57
N PHE A 67 -8.52 -2.29 -7.29
CA PHE A 67 -7.47 -2.93 -6.48
C PHE A 67 -7.71 -4.43 -6.29
N LEU A 68 -8.92 -4.84 -5.91
CA LEU A 68 -9.24 -6.26 -5.71
C LEU A 68 -9.11 -7.07 -7.01
N THR A 69 -9.45 -6.47 -8.16
CA THR A 69 -9.17 -7.07 -9.47
C THR A 69 -7.68 -7.35 -9.65
N ARG A 70 -6.79 -6.40 -9.31
CA ARG A 70 -5.33 -6.60 -9.38
C ARG A 70 -4.83 -7.69 -8.42
N VAL A 71 -5.40 -7.78 -7.21
CA VAL A 71 -5.07 -8.87 -6.28
C VAL A 71 -5.46 -10.23 -6.85
N LYS A 72 -6.61 -10.32 -7.52
CA LYS A 72 -7.10 -11.55 -8.16
C LYS A 72 -6.29 -11.94 -9.40
N GLU A 73 -5.84 -10.96 -10.19
CA GLU A 73 -4.97 -11.17 -11.36
C GLU A 73 -3.53 -11.52 -10.97
N GLY A 74 -3.07 -11.04 -9.82
CA GLY A 74 -1.69 -11.19 -9.37
C GLY A 74 -1.00 -9.83 -9.21
N THR A 75 -0.63 -9.50 -7.99
CA THR A 75 0.20 -8.33 -7.67
C THR A 75 1.21 -8.67 -6.58
N LEU A 76 2.17 -7.77 -6.32
CA LEU A 76 3.19 -7.96 -5.29
C LEU A 76 2.71 -7.40 -3.94
N GLN A 77 3.26 -7.93 -2.85
CA GLN A 77 2.82 -7.62 -1.49
C GLN A 77 3.04 -6.14 -1.13
N GLY A 78 4.04 -5.47 -1.71
CA GLY A 78 4.23 -4.03 -1.52
C GLY A 78 2.99 -3.21 -1.92
N HIS A 79 2.36 -3.56 -3.04
CA HIS A 79 1.12 -2.91 -3.50
C HIS A 79 -0.08 -3.29 -2.64
N VAL A 80 -0.13 -4.51 -2.10
CA VAL A 80 -1.17 -4.89 -1.13
C VAL A 80 -1.04 -4.08 0.16
N ILE A 81 0.18 -3.96 0.69
CA ILE A 81 0.48 -3.21 1.92
C ILE A 81 0.11 -1.74 1.76
N GLU A 82 0.39 -1.13 0.61
CA GLU A 82 -0.06 0.24 0.29
C GLU A 82 -1.57 0.42 0.53
N HIS A 83 -2.38 -0.45 -0.07
CA HIS A 83 -3.83 -0.36 0.02
C HIS A 83 -4.37 -0.71 1.41
N VAL A 84 -3.79 -1.72 2.07
CA VAL A 84 -4.16 -2.09 3.45
C VAL A 84 -3.86 -0.94 4.41
N ALA A 85 -2.70 -0.30 4.30
CA ALA A 85 -2.33 0.82 5.16
C ALA A 85 -3.23 2.05 4.96
N LEU A 86 -3.66 2.31 3.72
CA LEU A 86 -4.66 3.34 3.44
C LEU A 86 -6.03 2.97 4.04
N GLU A 87 -6.44 1.71 3.91
CA GLU A 87 -7.75 1.25 4.41
C GLU A 87 -7.82 1.27 5.93
N LEU A 88 -6.77 0.85 6.63
CA LEU A 88 -6.70 0.93 8.09
C LEU A 88 -6.89 2.37 8.59
N GLN A 89 -6.34 3.36 7.88
CA GLN A 89 -6.56 4.76 8.20
C GLN A 89 -8.00 5.21 7.91
N ARG A 90 -8.59 4.77 6.79
CA ARG A 90 -9.99 5.08 6.44
C ARG A 90 -10.98 4.51 7.45
N LEU A 91 -10.77 3.28 7.91
CA LEU A 91 -11.56 2.66 8.98
C LEU A 91 -11.45 3.42 10.31
N ALA A 92 -10.31 4.06 10.56
CA ALA A 92 -10.12 4.95 11.70
C ALA A 92 -10.65 6.39 11.46
N GLY A 93 -11.40 6.63 10.38
CA GLY A 93 -12.06 7.90 10.09
C GLY A 93 -11.19 8.93 9.36
N MET A 94 -10.00 8.55 8.88
CA MET A 94 -9.09 9.44 8.14
C MET A 94 -9.27 9.24 6.63
N PRO A 95 -9.83 10.21 5.87
CA PRO A 95 -10.13 10.08 4.44
C PRO A 95 -8.88 10.19 3.53
N VAL A 96 -7.90 9.32 3.74
CA VAL A 96 -6.71 9.19 2.89
C VAL A 96 -7.00 8.32 1.66
N GLY A 97 -6.22 8.51 0.60
CA GLY A 97 -6.38 7.69 -0.60
C GLY A 97 -5.23 7.73 -1.60
N PHE A 98 -4.22 8.57 -1.38
CA PHE A 98 -3.02 8.54 -2.23
C PHE A 98 -2.02 7.50 -1.74
N GLY A 99 -1.65 6.59 -2.62
CA GLY A 99 -0.53 5.68 -2.43
C GLY A 99 0.30 5.51 -3.70
N ARG A 100 1.55 5.05 -3.54
CA ARG A 100 2.39 4.55 -4.63
C ARG A 100 3.40 3.53 -4.15
N THR A 101 3.53 2.45 -4.92
CA THR A 101 4.57 1.43 -4.73
C THR A 101 5.51 1.42 -5.92
N ARG A 102 6.81 1.56 -5.68
CA ARG A 102 7.86 1.52 -6.71
C ARG A 102 9.07 0.74 -6.23
N GLU A 103 9.59 -0.15 -7.06
CA GLU A 103 10.88 -0.79 -6.80
C GLU A 103 12.00 0.25 -6.84
N THR A 104 13.03 0.04 -6.02
CA THR A 104 14.24 0.87 -6.01
C THR A 104 15.27 0.32 -6.99
N ALA A 105 16.45 0.97 -7.06
CA ALA A 105 17.58 0.42 -7.80
C ALA A 105 18.12 -0.90 -7.20
N THR A 106 17.77 -1.22 -5.95
CA THR A 106 18.08 -2.51 -5.32
C THR A 106 16.91 -3.47 -5.56
N PRO A 107 17.11 -4.57 -6.31
CA PRO A 107 16.06 -5.54 -6.59
C PRO A 107 15.42 -6.10 -5.32
N GLY A 108 14.09 -6.23 -5.31
CA GLY A 108 13.32 -6.72 -4.17
C GLY A 108 13.07 -5.69 -3.06
N VAL A 109 13.69 -4.51 -3.15
CA VAL A 109 13.47 -3.40 -2.22
C VAL A 109 12.59 -2.35 -2.87
N PHE A 110 11.46 -2.04 -2.21
CA PHE A 110 10.44 -1.12 -2.67
C PHE A 110 10.35 0.11 -1.80
N GLN A 111 9.88 1.20 -2.39
CA GLN A 111 9.31 2.34 -1.69
C GLN A 111 7.78 2.21 -1.76
N VAL A 112 7.16 1.96 -0.61
CA VAL A 112 5.71 1.99 -0.43
C VAL A 112 5.35 3.32 0.21
N VAL A 113 4.60 4.13 -0.52
CA VAL A 113 4.26 5.50 -0.13
C VAL A 113 2.78 5.55 0.15
N ILE A 114 2.40 6.06 1.31
CA ILE A 114 1.01 6.23 1.71
C ILE A 114 0.78 7.64 2.24
N GLU A 115 -0.37 8.21 1.93
CA GLU A 115 -0.86 9.44 2.53
C GLU A 115 -1.27 9.21 3.98
N TYR A 116 -1.09 10.24 4.80
CA TYR A 116 -1.62 10.26 6.16
C TYR A 116 -2.34 11.58 6.47
N GLU A 117 -3.30 11.51 7.38
CA GLU A 117 -3.92 12.69 7.98
C GLU A 117 -3.29 13.02 9.33
N ASN A 118 -3.30 12.02 10.24
CA ASN A 118 -2.60 12.01 11.52
C ASN A 118 -1.30 11.21 11.39
N GLU A 119 -0.16 11.85 11.67
CA GLU A 119 1.15 11.23 11.45
C GLU A 119 1.38 9.95 12.28
N PRO A 120 1.15 9.94 13.61
CA PRO A 120 1.26 8.71 14.40
C PRO A 120 0.44 7.56 13.83
N ALA A 121 -0.81 7.81 13.42
CA ALA A 121 -1.67 6.77 12.85
C ALA A 121 -1.16 6.28 11.49
N GLY A 122 -0.76 7.19 10.60
CA GLY A 122 -0.18 6.84 9.30
C GLY A 122 1.13 6.05 9.42
N ARG A 123 1.97 6.36 10.42
CA ARG A 123 3.19 5.59 10.70
C ARG A 123 2.92 4.22 11.30
N TYR A 124 1.82 4.05 12.03
CA TYR A 124 1.43 2.76 12.59
C TYR A 124 0.76 1.86 11.54
N ALA A 125 0.07 2.45 10.56
CA ALA A 125 -0.52 1.74 9.45
C ALA A 125 0.51 1.27 8.41
N ALA A 126 1.67 1.94 8.31
CA ALA A 126 2.79 1.61 7.41
C ALA A 126 3.63 0.45 7.95
#